data_AF-A0A0H3WEM2-F1
#
_entry.id   AF-A0A0H3WEM2-F1
#
_cell.length_a   1.000
_cell.length_b   1.000
_cell.length_c   1.000
_cell.angle_alpha   90.00
_cell.angle_beta   90.00
_cell.angle_gamma   90.00
#
_symmetry.space_group_name_H-M   'P 1'
#
loop_
_entity.id
_entity.type
_entity.pdbx_description
1 polymer ?
#
loop_
_entity_poly.entity_id
_entity_poly.type
_entity_poly.pdbx_seq_one_letter_code
_entity_poly.pdbx_strand_id
1 'polypeptide(L)'
;MKKTLIALSVSAAAMATGVNAAELYNQDGTSLEMGGRAEARLSMKDGDVADNSRIRLNFLGTQAINDNLYGVGFWEGEFTTAEDGGVDGNSNLDTRYAYAGLGGAFGEITYGKNDGALGVITDFTDIMAYAGNSAADKLAAADRSDNMLSYKGQFENLAVKASYRFADRTELKKDGSVAGEGERVDHYGDNGQDGYSLSAIYSLADTGLDLGAGYADQDEANEYMLAASYTMGDMYFAGVFTDGEKAAKNGDYTGYELAGAYTLGQTVFTTTYNNAETNGETSANNFAVDASYYFKPNFRGYVSYNFNLIDSGDKLGQVGINTTATKADAEDELALGLRYDF
;
A
#
# COMPACT_ATOMS: atom_id res chain seq x y z
N MET A 1 27.31 -32.96 1.20
CA MET A 1 26.21 -32.78 2.17
C MET A 1 25.20 -31.81 1.57
N LYS A 2 23.94 -32.22 1.53
CA LYS A 2 22.83 -31.55 0.84
C LYS A 2 22.48 -30.23 1.55
N LYS A 3 22.76 -29.08 0.93
CA LYS A 3 22.39 -27.72 1.40
C LYS A 3 20.98 -27.33 0.91
N THR A 4 20.04 -28.25 0.96
CA THR A 4 18.66 -28.04 0.48
C THR A 4 17.77 -28.03 1.71
N LEU A 5 17.50 -26.86 2.32
CA LEU A 5 16.26 -26.60 3.09
C LEU A 5 16.08 -25.19 3.73
N ILE A 6 16.82 -24.13 3.36
CA ILE A 6 16.67 -22.81 4.03
C ILE A 6 16.16 -21.68 3.10
N ALA A 7 15.99 -21.92 1.80
CA ALA A 7 15.54 -20.90 0.85
C ALA A 7 14.00 -20.69 0.79
N LEU A 8 13.22 -21.32 1.68
CA LEU A 8 11.74 -21.35 1.59
C LEU A 8 11.01 -20.42 2.57
N SER A 9 11.72 -19.59 3.34
CA SER A 9 11.12 -18.65 4.31
C SER A 9 11.30 -17.17 3.96
N VAL A 10 11.96 -16.84 2.85
CA VAL A 10 12.15 -15.44 2.38
C VAL A 10 10.93 -14.95 1.56
N SER A 11 10.01 -15.86 1.23
CA SER A 11 8.93 -15.67 0.26
C SER A 11 7.69 -14.91 0.76
N ALA A 12 7.78 -14.06 1.78
CA ALA A 12 6.67 -13.16 2.16
C ALA A 12 6.94 -11.68 1.86
N ALA A 13 8.20 -11.23 1.90
CA ALA A 13 8.55 -9.84 1.55
C ALA A 13 8.57 -9.58 0.03
N ALA A 14 8.84 -10.63 -0.76
CA ALA A 14 8.96 -10.54 -2.22
C ALA A 14 7.64 -10.71 -3.00
N MET A 15 6.53 -11.05 -2.34
CA MET A 15 5.29 -11.42 -3.04
C MET A 15 4.52 -10.22 -3.60
N ALA A 16 4.71 -9.01 -3.06
CA ALA A 16 4.09 -7.79 -3.59
C ALA A 16 4.88 -7.12 -4.73
N THR A 17 6.20 -7.41 -4.87
CA THR A 17 7.09 -6.68 -5.78
C THR A 17 8.02 -7.55 -6.65
N GLY A 18 8.07 -8.88 -6.49
CA GLY A 18 9.20 -9.66 -7.00
C GLY A 18 8.93 -11.06 -7.56
N VAL A 19 7.78 -11.36 -8.16
CA VAL A 19 7.61 -12.64 -8.90
C VAL A 19 8.64 -12.79 -10.05
N ASN A 20 9.32 -11.70 -10.44
CA ASN A 20 10.31 -11.70 -11.53
C ASN A 20 11.65 -11.03 -11.19
N ALA A 21 11.93 -10.70 -9.92
CA ALA A 21 13.16 -9.99 -9.57
C ALA A 21 14.41 -10.74 -10.06
N ALA A 22 15.30 -10.03 -10.75
CA ALA A 22 16.52 -10.58 -11.30
C ALA A 22 17.62 -10.61 -10.23
N GLU A 23 18.15 -11.81 -9.96
CA GLU A 23 19.34 -11.96 -9.12
C GLU A 23 20.56 -11.36 -9.84
N LEU A 24 21.13 -10.30 -9.26
CA LEU A 24 22.31 -9.63 -9.80
C LEU A 24 23.60 -10.19 -9.20
N TYR A 25 23.55 -10.66 -7.96
CA TYR A 25 24.68 -11.21 -7.23
C TYR A 25 24.23 -12.20 -6.16
N ASN A 26 24.94 -13.33 -6.05
CA ASN A 26 24.72 -14.31 -5.00
C ASN A 26 26.01 -15.04 -4.67
N GLN A 27 26.61 -14.69 -3.54
CA GLN A 27 27.85 -15.31 -3.07
C GLN A 27 27.99 -15.16 -1.55
N ASP A 28 28.53 -16.19 -0.90
CA ASP A 28 28.92 -16.19 0.53
C ASP A 28 27.79 -15.79 1.50
N GLY A 29 26.55 -16.14 1.16
CA GLY A 29 25.37 -15.84 1.98
C GLY A 29 24.83 -14.42 1.79
N THR A 30 25.42 -13.65 0.87
CA THR A 30 24.88 -12.37 0.39
C THR A 30 24.08 -12.60 -0.89
N SER A 31 22.89 -12.01 -1.00
CA SER A 31 22.15 -11.85 -2.26
C SER A 31 21.85 -10.37 -2.53
N LEU A 32 21.87 -10.01 -3.81
CA LEU A 32 21.37 -8.73 -4.31
C LEU A 32 20.43 -8.99 -5.48
N GLU A 33 19.19 -8.57 -5.32
CA GLU A 33 18.14 -8.67 -6.32
C GLU A 33 17.76 -7.27 -6.79
N MET A 34 17.46 -7.16 -8.09
CA MET A 34 16.85 -5.98 -8.66
C MET A 34 15.49 -6.36 -9.22
N GLY A 35 14.48 -5.58 -8.89
CA GLY A 35 13.14 -5.72 -9.43
C GLY A 35 12.55 -4.37 -9.78
N GLY A 36 11.24 -4.39 -10.01
CA GLY A 36 10.45 -3.21 -10.32
C GLY A 36 9.54 -3.43 -11.50
N ARG A 37 9.14 -2.35 -12.16
CA ARG A 37 8.25 -2.42 -13.32
C ARG A 37 8.40 -1.21 -14.23
N ALA A 38 8.10 -1.41 -15.51
CA ALA A 38 7.66 -0.34 -16.40
C ALA A 38 6.17 -0.55 -16.67
N GLU A 39 5.35 0.43 -16.29
CA GLU A 39 3.90 0.33 -16.33
C GLU A 39 3.32 1.52 -17.09
N ALA A 40 2.94 1.29 -18.35
CA ALA A 40 2.23 2.28 -19.16
C ALA A 40 0.76 2.30 -18.73
N ARG A 41 0.22 3.49 -18.43
CA ARG A 41 -1.15 3.65 -17.94
C ARG A 41 -1.81 4.86 -18.59
N LEU A 42 -2.87 4.61 -19.33
CA LEU A 42 -3.78 5.62 -19.83
C LEU A 42 -4.96 5.70 -18.86
N SER A 43 -5.26 6.91 -18.38
CA SER A 43 -6.49 7.23 -17.64
C SER A 43 -7.37 8.13 -18.51
N MET A 44 -8.67 7.87 -18.56
CA MET A 44 -9.63 8.66 -19.31
C MET A 44 -10.85 8.98 -18.44
N LYS A 45 -11.19 10.27 -18.36
CA LYS A 45 -12.37 10.82 -17.66
C LYS A 45 -13.03 11.86 -18.58
N ASP A 46 -14.35 11.83 -18.71
CA ASP A 46 -15.10 12.70 -19.65
C ASP A 46 -14.54 12.74 -21.10
N GLY A 47 -13.91 11.65 -21.55
CA GLY A 47 -13.27 11.57 -22.87
C GLY A 47 -11.90 12.25 -22.98
N ASP A 48 -11.45 12.96 -21.95
CA ASP A 48 -10.11 13.53 -21.85
C ASP A 48 -9.13 12.49 -21.29
N VAL A 49 -7.89 12.51 -21.79
CA VAL A 49 -6.89 11.48 -21.51
C VAL A 49 -5.70 12.05 -20.74
N ALA A 50 -5.28 11.34 -19.69
CA ALA A 50 -4.07 11.57 -18.93
C ALA A 50 -3.10 10.38 -19.03
N ASP A 51 -1.80 10.70 -19.08
CA ASP A 51 -0.73 9.70 -18.95
C ASP A 51 -0.37 9.53 -17.47
N ASN A 52 -0.72 8.36 -16.92
CA ASN A 52 -0.39 7.96 -15.56
C ASN A 52 0.76 6.95 -15.52
N SER A 53 1.52 6.81 -16.60
CA SER A 53 2.62 5.84 -16.70
C SER A 53 3.66 6.06 -15.61
N ARG A 54 4.22 4.95 -15.12
CA ARG A 54 5.21 4.96 -14.04
C ARG A 54 6.26 3.88 -14.23
N ILE A 55 7.46 4.15 -13.75
CA ILE A 55 8.53 3.17 -13.64
C ILE A 55 8.86 3.00 -12.16
N ARG A 56 9.02 1.76 -11.70
CA ARG A 56 9.62 1.46 -10.39
C ARG A 56 10.90 0.69 -10.59
N LEU A 57 11.90 1.03 -9.79
CA LEU A 57 13.12 0.25 -9.65
C LEU A 57 13.34 -0.02 -8.16
N ASN A 58 13.65 -1.25 -7.81
CA ASN A 58 13.97 -1.62 -6.45
C ASN A 58 15.21 -2.51 -6.37
N PHE A 59 15.86 -2.45 -5.21
CA PHE A 59 17.03 -3.25 -4.88
C PHE A 59 16.82 -3.87 -3.50
N LEU A 60 16.93 -5.19 -3.43
CA LEU A 60 16.85 -5.96 -2.19
C LEU A 60 18.20 -6.63 -1.93
N GLY A 61 18.87 -6.20 -0.86
CA GLY A 61 20.08 -6.82 -0.36
C GLY A 61 19.79 -7.67 0.87
N THR A 62 20.22 -8.93 0.87
CA THR A 62 20.11 -9.82 2.04
C THR A 62 21.47 -10.39 2.40
N GLN A 63 21.79 -10.44 3.68
CA GLN A 63 23.00 -11.05 4.21
C GLN A 63 22.67 -12.06 5.30
N ALA A 64 22.94 -13.33 5.07
CA ALA A 64 22.90 -14.35 6.11
C ALA A 64 23.99 -14.10 7.15
N ILE A 65 23.62 -14.05 8.43
CA ILE A 65 24.56 -13.92 9.56
C ILE A 65 24.82 -15.29 10.18
N ASN A 66 23.75 -16.05 10.42
CA ASN A 66 23.77 -17.46 10.80
C ASN A 66 22.46 -18.14 10.37
N ASP A 67 22.27 -19.41 10.73
CA ASP A 67 21.11 -20.21 10.30
C ASP A 67 19.74 -19.63 10.69
N ASN A 68 19.68 -18.76 11.71
CA ASN A 68 18.43 -18.19 12.24
C ASN A 68 18.40 -16.66 12.22
N LEU A 69 19.37 -16.00 11.59
CA LEU A 69 19.50 -14.54 11.60
C LEU A 69 20.08 -14.02 10.28
N TYR A 70 19.42 -13.02 9.69
CA TYR A 70 19.87 -12.31 8.50
C TYR A 70 19.69 -10.80 8.66
N GLY A 71 20.50 -10.04 7.93
CA GLY A 71 20.30 -8.61 7.70
C GLY A 71 19.66 -8.35 6.35
N VAL A 72 18.85 -7.30 6.27
CA VAL A 72 18.15 -6.88 5.05
C VAL A 72 18.28 -5.39 4.84
N GLY A 73 18.41 -4.97 3.59
CA GLY A 73 18.31 -3.59 3.15
C GLY A 73 17.47 -3.51 1.88
N PHE A 74 16.57 -2.53 1.82
CA PHE A 74 15.67 -2.37 0.67
C PHE A 74 15.49 -0.90 0.32
N TRP A 75 15.49 -0.63 -0.97
CA TRP A 75 15.14 0.68 -1.53
C TRP A 75 14.28 0.49 -2.77
N GLU A 76 13.24 1.32 -2.91
CA GLU A 76 12.41 1.40 -4.12
C GLU A 76 12.16 2.87 -4.48
N GLY A 77 12.43 3.22 -5.73
CA GLY A 77 12.10 4.50 -6.33
C GLY A 77 11.00 4.36 -7.38
N GLU A 78 10.06 5.31 -7.41
CA GLU A 78 9.08 5.47 -8.49
C GLU A 78 9.38 6.73 -9.30
N PHE A 79 9.39 6.59 -10.62
CA PHE A 79 9.67 7.65 -11.59
C PHE A 79 8.43 7.87 -12.46
N THR A 80 8.09 9.14 -12.67
CA THR A 80 6.99 9.58 -13.55
C THR A 80 7.45 10.73 -14.44
N THR A 81 6.71 10.97 -15.53
CA THR A 81 6.96 12.04 -16.49
C THR A 81 5.72 12.92 -16.61
N ALA A 82 5.91 14.24 -16.70
CA ALA A 82 4.84 15.21 -16.96
C ALA A 82 5.36 16.26 -17.95
N GLU A 83 5.17 15.99 -19.23
CA GLU A 83 5.68 16.83 -20.33
C GLU A 83 4.71 17.94 -20.75
N ASP A 84 3.40 17.78 -20.50
CA ASP A 84 2.33 18.75 -20.84
C ASP A 84 2.41 19.31 -22.27
N GLY A 85 2.75 18.44 -23.23
CA GLY A 85 2.91 18.80 -24.65
C GLY A 85 4.29 19.39 -25.02
N GLY A 86 5.20 19.49 -24.05
CA GLY A 86 6.61 19.83 -24.23
C GLY A 86 7.50 18.65 -24.65
N VAL A 87 8.82 18.88 -24.57
CA VAL A 87 9.87 17.89 -24.90
C VAL A 87 10.90 17.71 -23.78
N ASP A 88 10.83 18.55 -22.74
CA ASP A 88 11.74 18.59 -21.59
C ASP A 88 10.90 18.96 -20.34
N GLY A 89 10.28 17.96 -19.72
CA GLY A 89 9.47 18.08 -18.51
C GLY A 89 10.24 17.75 -17.23
N ASN A 90 9.66 18.07 -16.08
CA ASN A 90 10.22 17.66 -14.80
C ASN A 90 9.94 16.16 -14.59
N SER A 91 10.99 15.38 -14.32
CA SER A 91 10.87 14.02 -13.82
C SER A 91 10.79 14.04 -12.29
N ASN A 92 9.77 13.40 -11.72
CA ASN A 92 9.67 13.24 -10.27
C ASN A 92 10.17 11.85 -9.85
N LEU A 93 10.99 11.82 -8.79
CA LEU A 93 11.37 10.60 -8.08
C LEU A 93 10.69 10.58 -6.72
N ASP A 94 9.84 9.59 -6.47
CA ASP A 94 9.35 9.25 -5.13
C ASP A 94 10.17 8.09 -4.55
N THR A 95 10.79 8.30 -3.40
CA THR A 95 11.38 7.20 -2.62
C THR A 95 10.27 6.53 -1.83
N ARG A 96 9.78 5.41 -2.36
CA ARG A 96 8.65 4.67 -1.78
C ARG A 96 9.06 3.90 -0.54
N TYR A 97 10.22 3.24 -0.60
CA TYR A 97 10.81 2.48 0.50
C TYR A 97 12.28 2.82 0.65
N ALA A 98 12.73 2.90 1.90
CA ALA A 98 14.13 3.06 2.26
C ALA A 98 14.32 2.58 3.70
N TYR A 99 14.69 1.31 3.87
CA TYR A 99 14.82 0.72 5.19
C TYR A 99 15.96 -0.29 5.26
N ALA A 100 16.38 -0.56 6.49
CA ALA A 100 17.25 -1.68 6.83
C ALA A 100 16.70 -2.40 8.08
N GLY A 101 17.06 -3.66 8.23
CA GLY A 101 16.53 -4.47 9.33
C GLY A 101 17.27 -5.77 9.58
N LEU A 102 16.75 -6.51 10.56
CA LEU A 102 17.18 -7.84 10.95
C LEU A 102 15.97 -8.76 10.97
N GLY A 103 16.13 -9.96 10.43
CA GLY A 103 15.10 -10.98 10.49
C GLY A 103 15.64 -12.35 10.86
N GLY A 104 14.73 -13.24 11.23
CA GLY A 104 15.04 -14.59 11.69
C GLY A 104 13.78 -15.37 12.03
N ALA A 105 13.93 -16.43 12.82
CA ALA A 105 12.80 -17.26 13.24
C ALA A 105 11.72 -16.51 14.06
N PHE A 106 12.07 -15.35 14.62
CA PHE A 106 11.16 -14.51 15.39
C PHE A 106 10.33 -13.55 14.53
N GLY A 107 10.57 -13.50 13.21
CA GLY A 107 10.06 -12.46 12.31
C GLY A 107 11.17 -11.50 11.88
N GLU A 108 10.77 -10.34 11.36
CA GLU A 108 11.65 -9.29 10.82
C GLU A 108 11.30 -7.95 11.44
N ILE A 109 12.33 -7.20 11.87
CA ILE A 109 12.21 -5.82 12.37
C ILE A 109 13.02 -4.89 11.48
N THR A 110 12.42 -3.78 11.05
CA THR A 110 13.05 -2.78 10.20
C THR A 110 12.90 -1.37 10.77
N TYR A 111 13.85 -0.50 10.44
CA TYR A 111 13.72 0.95 10.63
C TYR A 111 13.93 1.69 9.31
N GLY A 112 13.16 2.76 9.10
CA GLY A 112 13.14 3.56 7.88
C GLY A 112 11.76 3.58 7.24
N LYS A 113 11.64 4.08 6.01
CA LYS A 113 10.36 4.14 5.31
C LYS A 113 9.95 2.75 4.86
N ASN A 114 8.95 2.18 5.53
CA ASN A 114 8.42 0.83 5.29
C ASN A 114 6.92 0.75 5.60
N ASP A 115 6.27 -0.36 5.25
CA ASP A 115 4.85 -0.57 5.51
C ASP A 115 4.55 -0.78 7.01
N GLY A 116 3.49 -0.15 7.49
CA GLY A 116 2.81 -0.41 8.75
C GLY A 116 1.98 -1.70 8.71
N ALA A 117 1.01 -1.82 9.60
CA ALA A 117 0.31 -3.08 9.83
C ALA A 117 -0.99 -3.25 9.01
N LEU A 118 -1.62 -2.18 8.53
CA LEU A 118 -2.98 -2.28 7.95
C LEU A 118 -3.02 -2.55 6.44
N GLY A 119 -1.91 -2.36 5.72
CA GLY A 119 -1.82 -2.72 4.30
C GLY A 119 -2.27 -4.16 4.01
N VAL A 120 -1.83 -5.13 4.82
CA VAL A 120 -2.23 -6.55 4.66
C VAL A 120 -3.70 -6.83 4.95
N ILE A 121 -4.41 -5.92 5.61
CA ILE A 121 -5.85 -6.01 5.81
C ILE A 121 -6.59 -5.43 4.60
N THR A 122 -6.11 -4.32 4.04
CA THR A 122 -6.67 -3.74 2.81
C THR A 122 -6.40 -4.61 1.58
N ASP A 123 -5.32 -5.40 1.58
CA ASP A 123 -4.99 -6.36 0.52
C ASP A 123 -6.08 -7.43 0.30
N PHE A 124 -7.02 -7.61 1.24
CA PHE A 124 -8.17 -8.49 1.06
C PHE A 124 -9.07 -8.01 -0.09
N THR A 125 -9.24 -6.70 -0.27
CA THR A 125 -10.12 -6.13 -1.32
C THR A 125 -9.36 -5.37 -2.39
N ASP A 126 -8.11 -4.98 -2.15
CA ASP A 126 -7.20 -4.34 -3.13
C ASP A 126 -6.62 -5.35 -4.13
N ILE A 127 -7.49 -5.92 -4.97
CA ILE A 127 -7.15 -7.00 -5.89
C ILE A 127 -7.10 -6.58 -7.38
N MET A 128 -7.51 -5.35 -7.68
CA MET A 128 -7.65 -4.87 -9.06
C MET A 128 -6.31 -4.40 -9.62
N ALA A 129 -6.20 -4.32 -10.94
CA ALA A 129 -5.00 -3.83 -11.61
C ALA A 129 -4.82 -2.31 -11.52
N TYR A 130 -5.92 -1.55 -11.37
CA TYR A 130 -5.89 -0.08 -11.38
C TYR A 130 -6.87 0.58 -10.39
N ALA A 131 -8.15 0.23 -10.44
CA ALA A 131 -9.20 0.79 -9.56
C ALA A 131 -9.21 0.06 -8.20
N GLY A 132 -10.29 0.23 -7.41
CA GLY A 132 -10.44 -0.39 -6.08
C GLY A 132 -9.72 0.39 -4.97
N ASN A 133 -9.74 -0.17 -3.75
CA ASN A 133 -9.07 0.38 -2.55
C ASN A 133 -9.39 1.88 -2.30
N SER A 134 -10.63 2.28 -2.58
CA SER A 134 -11.09 3.68 -2.49
C SER A 134 -11.89 3.96 -1.21
N ALA A 135 -12.16 2.94 -0.39
CA ALA A 135 -12.92 3.05 0.85
C ALA A 135 -12.24 2.32 2.04
N ALA A 136 -10.92 2.15 1.97
CA ALA A 136 -10.09 1.59 3.04
C ALA A 136 -8.87 2.49 3.31
N ASP A 137 -9.13 3.77 3.56
CA ASP A 137 -8.10 4.76 3.89
C ASP A 137 -7.30 4.33 5.14
N LYS A 138 -6.00 4.65 5.15
CA LYS A 138 -5.06 4.23 6.20
C LYS A 138 -4.30 5.43 6.76
N LEU A 139 -4.15 5.51 8.08
CA LEU A 139 -3.26 6.45 8.75
C LEU A 139 -1.81 6.21 8.35
N ALA A 140 -0.95 7.24 8.42
CA ALA A 140 0.44 7.13 7.96
C ALA A 140 1.24 6.03 8.70
N ALA A 141 1.06 5.88 10.02
CA ALA A 141 1.68 4.81 10.81
C ALA A 141 1.16 3.41 10.44
N ALA A 142 -0.01 3.32 9.80
CA ALA A 142 -0.68 2.09 9.39
C ALA A 142 -0.44 1.72 7.92
N ASP A 143 -0.21 2.71 7.06
CA ASP A 143 0.13 2.59 5.63
C ASP A 143 1.64 2.42 5.42
N ARG A 144 2.34 3.48 4.99
CA ARG A 144 3.78 3.46 4.74
C ARG A 144 4.38 4.81 5.09
N SER A 145 5.22 4.83 6.12
CA SER A 145 5.83 6.06 6.62
C SER A 145 7.28 5.82 7.06
N ASP A 146 8.06 6.91 7.13
CA ASP A 146 9.42 6.90 7.65
C ASP A 146 9.45 7.01 9.18
N ASN A 147 10.62 7.28 9.77
CA ASN A 147 10.79 7.46 11.23
C ASN A 147 10.03 6.40 12.07
N MET A 148 10.00 5.16 11.57
CA MET A 148 9.10 4.10 12.03
C MET A 148 9.87 2.80 12.17
N LEU A 149 9.62 2.11 13.30
CA LEU A 149 9.95 0.70 13.48
C LEU A 149 8.79 -0.14 12.97
N SER A 150 9.08 -1.13 12.15
CA SER A 150 8.07 -2.07 11.61
C SER A 150 8.47 -3.50 11.94
N TYR A 151 7.50 -4.32 12.31
CA TYR A 151 7.64 -5.74 12.61
C TYR A 151 6.68 -6.56 11.75
N LYS A 152 7.13 -7.71 11.27
CA LYS A 152 6.28 -8.76 10.70
C LYS A 152 6.73 -10.14 11.17
N GLY A 153 5.78 -11.02 11.44
CA GLY A 153 6.04 -12.40 11.83
C GLY A 153 4.95 -13.35 11.33
N GLN A 154 5.35 -14.58 10.99
CA GLN A 154 4.46 -15.67 10.61
C GLN A 154 4.63 -16.82 11.60
N PHE A 155 3.53 -17.25 12.22
CA PHE A 155 3.49 -18.32 13.21
C PHE A 155 2.40 -19.33 12.82
N GLU A 156 2.81 -20.33 12.04
CA GLU A 156 1.88 -21.31 11.44
C GLU A 156 0.79 -20.59 10.65
N ASN A 157 -0.46 -20.64 11.12
CA ASN A 157 -1.62 -20.02 10.48
C ASN A 157 -1.86 -18.55 10.88
N LEU A 158 -1.06 -18.01 11.81
CA LEU A 158 -1.19 -16.64 12.29
C LEU A 158 -0.09 -15.75 11.74
N ALA A 159 -0.45 -14.77 10.93
CA ALA A 159 0.41 -13.67 10.53
C ALA A 159 0.17 -12.47 11.45
N VAL A 160 1.24 -11.78 11.87
CA VAL A 160 1.15 -10.56 12.69
C VAL A 160 2.06 -9.49 12.10
N LYS A 161 1.55 -8.25 12.02
CA LYS A 161 2.37 -7.05 11.75
C LYS A 161 2.14 -6.02 12.84
N ALA A 162 3.19 -5.27 13.17
CA ALA A 162 3.09 -4.13 14.08
C ALA A 162 4.02 -3.01 13.64
N SER A 163 3.69 -1.77 13.97
CA SER A 163 4.59 -0.63 13.77
C SER A 163 4.50 0.37 14.91
N TYR A 164 5.57 1.14 15.09
CA TYR A 164 5.62 2.32 15.95
C TYR A 164 6.37 3.42 15.23
N ARG A 165 5.70 4.54 14.95
CA ARG A 165 6.26 5.76 14.38
C ARG A 165 6.60 6.74 15.50
N PHE A 166 7.80 7.31 15.46
CA PHE A 166 8.19 8.40 16.35
C PHE A 166 7.73 9.75 15.78
N ALA A 167 7.38 10.69 16.66
CA ALA A 167 7.20 12.08 16.27
C ALA A 167 8.53 12.65 15.73
N ASP A 168 8.45 13.52 14.73
CA ASP A 168 9.62 14.08 14.08
C ASP A 168 10.16 15.26 14.89
N ARG A 169 11.45 15.20 15.20
CA ARG A 169 12.13 16.26 15.96
C ARG A 169 12.03 17.60 15.23
N THR A 170 11.64 18.64 15.98
CA THR A 170 11.67 20.03 15.53
C THR A 170 12.77 20.80 16.26
N GLU A 171 13.49 21.65 15.53
CA GLU A 171 14.50 22.54 16.11
C GLU A 171 13.84 23.88 16.45
N LEU A 172 13.93 24.32 17.71
CA LEU A 172 13.20 25.48 18.20
C LEU A 172 14.14 26.58 18.67
N LYS A 173 13.73 27.83 18.42
CA LYS A 173 14.33 29.02 19.00
C LYS A 173 13.87 29.19 20.46
N LYS A 174 14.50 30.11 21.18
CA LYS A 174 14.16 30.43 22.57
C LYS A 174 12.70 30.85 22.77
N ASP A 175 12.07 31.43 21.75
CA ASP A 175 10.66 31.84 21.77
C ASP A 175 9.68 30.72 21.39
N GLY A 176 10.18 29.51 21.11
CA GLY A 176 9.37 28.34 20.73
C GLY A 176 9.01 28.26 19.26
N SER A 177 9.44 29.20 18.41
CA SER A 177 9.25 29.10 16.96
C SER A 177 10.25 28.15 16.30
N VAL A 178 9.87 27.53 15.18
CA VAL A 178 10.74 26.64 14.40
C VAL A 178 11.95 27.42 13.87
N ALA A 179 13.15 26.90 14.12
CA ALA A 179 14.39 27.43 13.60
C ALA A 179 14.54 27.04 12.12
N GLY A 180 14.80 28.04 11.26
CA GLY A 180 15.16 27.85 9.87
C GLY A 180 16.65 27.55 9.69
N GLU A 181 17.05 27.30 8.44
CA GLU A 181 18.43 26.95 8.10
C GLU A 181 19.41 28.05 8.54
N GLY A 182 20.42 27.65 9.33
CA GLY A 182 21.48 28.55 9.83
C GLY A 182 21.10 29.40 11.04
N GLU A 183 19.88 29.27 11.57
CA GLU A 183 19.48 29.94 12.81
C GLU A 183 19.97 29.20 14.06
N ARG A 184 20.08 29.92 15.18
CA ARG A 184 20.51 29.31 16.46
C ARG A 184 19.38 28.47 17.06
N VAL A 185 19.63 27.19 17.22
CA VAL A 185 18.79 26.27 18.00
C VAL A 185 19.00 26.51 19.50
N ASP A 186 17.90 26.64 20.25
CA ASP A 186 17.88 26.80 21.70
C ASP A 186 17.51 25.49 22.41
N HIS A 187 16.46 24.82 21.93
CA HIS A 187 16.01 23.52 22.43
C HIS A 187 15.29 22.73 21.32
N TYR A 188 14.94 21.48 21.59
CA TYR A 188 14.23 20.59 20.65
C TYR A 188 12.79 20.34 21.12
N GLY A 189 11.88 20.22 20.17
CA GLY A 189 10.54 19.66 20.35
C GLY A 189 10.29 18.57 19.31
N ASP A 190 9.01 18.29 19.05
CA ASP A 190 8.57 17.40 17.98
C ASP A 190 7.25 17.92 17.35
N ASN A 191 6.76 17.23 16.32
CA ASN A 191 5.53 17.57 15.62
C ASN A 191 4.28 16.84 16.13
N GLY A 192 4.37 16.06 17.21
CA GLY A 192 3.26 15.27 17.76
C GLY A 192 2.72 14.18 16.82
N GLN A 193 3.45 13.79 15.78
CA GLN A 193 3.02 12.80 14.78
C GLN A 193 3.53 11.38 15.09
N ASP A 194 3.65 11.03 16.38
CA ASP A 194 3.85 9.64 16.80
C ASP A 194 2.57 8.82 16.66
N GLY A 195 2.73 7.52 16.47
CA GLY A 195 1.61 6.61 16.27
C GLY A 195 2.04 5.15 16.21
N TYR A 196 1.07 4.24 16.20
CA TYR A 196 1.31 2.82 16.13
C TYR A 196 0.24 2.11 15.32
N SER A 197 0.55 0.92 14.83
CA SER A 197 -0.43 0.03 14.22
C SER A 197 -0.15 -1.43 14.57
N LEU A 198 -1.20 -2.25 14.56
CA LEU A 198 -1.15 -3.69 14.79
C LEU A 198 -2.17 -4.39 13.92
N SER A 199 -1.81 -5.52 13.33
CA SER A 199 -2.74 -6.37 12.60
C SER A 199 -2.43 -7.85 12.80
N ALA A 200 -3.46 -8.67 12.64
CA ALA A 200 -3.37 -10.11 12.65
C ALA A 200 -4.23 -10.69 11.54
N ILE A 201 -3.71 -11.71 10.86
CA ILE A 201 -4.45 -12.53 9.90
C ILE A 201 -4.36 -13.97 10.35
N TYR A 202 -5.51 -14.65 10.43
CA TYR A 202 -5.59 -16.07 10.72
C TYR A 202 -6.16 -16.82 9.52
N SER A 203 -5.34 -17.71 8.96
CA SER A 203 -5.75 -18.62 7.89
C SER A 203 -6.36 -19.89 8.48
N LEU A 204 -7.62 -20.19 8.15
CA LEU A 204 -8.29 -21.38 8.65
C LEU A 204 -7.86 -22.62 7.87
N ALA A 205 -6.60 -23.04 8.10
CA ALA A 205 -5.97 -24.21 7.50
C ALA A 205 -6.31 -24.31 5.99
N ASP A 206 -6.71 -25.50 5.53
CA ASP A 206 -6.98 -25.77 4.10
C ASP A 206 -8.41 -25.39 3.66
N THR A 207 -9.16 -24.62 4.46
CA THR A 207 -10.55 -24.27 4.11
C THR A 207 -10.63 -23.23 3.00
N GLY A 208 -9.58 -22.42 2.81
CA GLY A 208 -9.57 -21.26 1.92
C GLY A 208 -10.14 -19.99 2.55
N LEU A 209 -10.52 -20.01 3.84
CA LEU A 209 -11.01 -18.86 4.59
C LEU A 209 -9.88 -18.18 5.36
N ASP A 210 -9.71 -16.88 5.15
CA ASP A 210 -8.81 -16.01 5.93
C ASP A 210 -9.62 -14.96 6.67
N LEU A 211 -9.24 -14.68 7.91
CA LEU A 211 -9.83 -13.62 8.75
C LEU A 211 -8.74 -12.63 9.16
N GLY A 212 -8.97 -11.35 8.92
CA GLY A 212 -8.04 -10.26 9.25
C GLY A 212 -8.67 -9.26 10.20
N ALA A 213 -7.87 -8.71 11.12
CA ALA A 213 -8.24 -7.54 11.89
C ALA A 213 -7.00 -6.68 12.17
N GLY A 214 -7.21 -5.37 12.34
CA GLY A 214 -6.15 -4.48 12.76
C GLY A 214 -6.66 -3.17 13.35
N TYR A 215 -5.76 -2.45 13.99
CA TYR A 215 -6.00 -1.14 14.59
C TYR A 215 -4.77 -0.24 14.37
N ALA A 216 -5.00 1.06 14.25
CA ALA A 216 -3.97 2.07 14.26
C ALA A 216 -4.42 3.36 14.95
N ASP A 217 -3.45 4.11 15.45
CA ASP A 217 -3.63 5.38 16.15
C ASP A 217 -2.42 6.27 15.87
N GLN A 218 -2.66 7.55 15.57
CA GLN A 218 -1.63 8.54 15.30
C GLN A 218 -2.19 9.94 15.56
N ASP A 219 -1.51 10.72 16.41
CA ASP A 219 -1.96 12.06 16.82
C ASP A 219 -3.43 12.05 17.32
N GLU A 220 -4.33 12.81 16.68
CA GLU A 220 -5.76 12.86 17.00
C GLU A 220 -6.61 11.85 16.20
N ALA A 221 -5.99 10.96 15.42
CA ALA A 221 -6.67 10.05 14.51
C ALA A 221 -6.50 8.58 14.93
N ASN A 222 -7.54 7.77 14.69
CA ASN A 222 -7.55 6.34 14.99
C ASN A 222 -8.43 5.58 13.99
N GLU A 223 -8.15 4.30 13.79
CA GLU A 223 -8.97 3.43 12.94
C GLU A 223 -8.82 1.95 13.30
N TYR A 224 -9.87 1.17 13.07
CA TYR A 224 -9.81 -0.29 13.03
C TYR A 224 -10.32 -0.83 11.70
N MET A 225 -9.82 -2.00 11.33
CA MET A 225 -10.25 -2.73 10.15
C MET A 225 -10.59 -4.17 10.50
N LEU A 226 -11.65 -4.70 9.88
CA LEU A 226 -12.05 -6.10 9.93
C LEU A 226 -12.18 -6.63 8.51
N ALA A 227 -11.61 -7.80 8.24
CA ALA A 227 -11.62 -8.39 6.92
C ALA A 227 -11.88 -9.89 6.95
N ALA A 228 -12.49 -10.39 5.89
CA ALA A 228 -12.65 -11.81 5.64
C ALA A 228 -12.52 -12.08 4.15
N SER A 229 -11.86 -13.18 3.78
CA SER A 229 -11.81 -13.63 2.39
C SER A 229 -11.99 -15.13 2.27
N TYR A 230 -12.47 -15.57 1.12
CA TYR A 230 -12.70 -16.97 0.80
C TYR A 230 -12.22 -17.27 -0.62
N THR A 231 -11.27 -18.20 -0.71
CA THR A 231 -10.73 -18.72 -1.98
C THR A 231 -11.28 -20.11 -2.23
N MET A 232 -11.89 -20.33 -3.40
CA MET A 232 -12.41 -21.63 -3.80
C MET A 232 -12.19 -21.88 -5.29
N GLY A 233 -11.27 -22.80 -5.60
CA GLY A 233 -10.86 -23.08 -6.98
C GLY A 233 -10.28 -21.82 -7.63
N ASP A 234 -10.84 -21.43 -8.76
CA ASP A 234 -10.43 -20.23 -9.50
C ASP A 234 -11.16 -18.95 -9.05
N MET A 235 -11.95 -19.00 -7.96
CA MET A 235 -12.71 -17.86 -7.43
C MET A 235 -12.13 -17.34 -6.13
N TYR A 236 -12.23 -16.03 -5.96
CA TYR A 236 -11.89 -15.30 -4.73
C TYR A 236 -13.02 -14.34 -4.37
N PHE A 237 -13.35 -14.25 -3.09
CA PHE A 237 -14.30 -13.26 -2.55
C PHE A 237 -13.74 -12.66 -1.27
N ALA A 238 -13.94 -11.37 -1.05
CA ALA A 238 -13.52 -10.73 0.18
C ALA A 238 -14.40 -9.54 0.55
N GLY A 239 -14.33 -9.18 1.83
CA GLY A 239 -14.86 -7.92 2.32
C GLY A 239 -13.95 -7.32 3.39
N VAL A 240 -13.88 -5.99 3.39
CA VAL A 240 -13.18 -5.17 4.38
C VAL A 240 -14.16 -4.14 4.93
N PHE A 241 -14.15 -3.96 6.24
CA PHE A 241 -14.83 -2.88 6.94
C PHE A 241 -13.78 -2.06 7.70
N THR A 242 -13.85 -0.74 7.56
CA THR A 242 -12.95 0.23 8.20
C THR A 242 -13.80 1.25 8.94
N ASP A 243 -13.40 1.61 10.16
CA ASP A 243 -14.10 2.61 10.95
C ASP A 243 -13.14 3.32 11.90
N GLY A 244 -13.36 4.60 12.15
CA GLY A 244 -12.48 5.41 12.97
C GLY A 244 -12.70 6.91 12.85
N GLU A 245 -11.74 7.68 13.34
CA GLU A 245 -11.72 9.15 13.31
C GLU A 245 -10.44 9.61 12.63
N LYS A 246 -10.54 10.47 11.61
CA LYS A 246 -9.40 11.05 10.88
C LYS A 246 -8.92 12.38 11.46
N ALA A 247 -9.66 12.95 12.41
CA ALA A 247 -9.33 14.17 13.15
C ALA A 247 -10.22 14.28 14.40
N ALA A 248 -9.80 15.03 15.43
CA ALA A 248 -10.56 15.18 16.67
C ALA A 248 -11.97 15.79 16.52
N LYS A 249 -12.26 16.45 15.40
CA LYS A 249 -13.57 17.05 15.13
C LYS A 249 -13.96 16.83 13.68
N ASN A 250 -15.22 16.43 13.48
CA ASN A 250 -15.81 16.22 12.14
C ASN A 250 -14.90 15.31 11.29
N GLY A 251 -14.33 14.28 11.93
CA GLY A 251 -13.34 13.39 11.36
C GLY A 251 -13.82 11.94 11.21
N ASP A 252 -15.03 11.63 11.67
CA ASP A 252 -15.62 10.28 11.60
C ASP A 252 -15.51 9.73 10.17
N TYR A 253 -15.02 8.50 10.05
CA TYR A 253 -14.82 7.80 8.80
C TYR A 253 -15.31 6.37 8.94
N THR A 254 -16.17 5.94 8.02
CA THR A 254 -16.61 4.55 7.92
C THR A 254 -16.52 4.13 6.45
N GLY A 255 -15.87 3.01 6.19
CA GLY A 255 -15.66 2.48 4.85
C GLY A 255 -15.99 0.99 4.78
N TYR A 256 -16.52 0.55 3.64
CA TYR A 256 -16.74 -0.85 3.35
C TYR A 256 -16.39 -1.16 1.90
N GLU A 257 -15.67 -2.26 1.73
CA GLU A 257 -15.27 -2.79 0.44
C GLU A 257 -15.70 -4.25 0.29
N LEU A 258 -16.17 -4.60 -0.90
CA LEU A 258 -16.41 -5.97 -1.34
C LEU A 258 -15.61 -6.22 -2.60
N ALA A 259 -15.00 -7.39 -2.71
CA ALA A 259 -14.21 -7.77 -3.86
C ALA A 259 -14.53 -9.19 -4.33
N GLY A 260 -14.46 -9.41 -5.64
CA GLY A 260 -14.59 -10.72 -6.26
C GLY A 260 -13.62 -10.89 -7.41
N ALA A 261 -13.03 -12.08 -7.55
CA ALA A 261 -12.17 -12.43 -8.67
C ALA A 261 -12.52 -13.78 -9.27
N TYR A 262 -12.29 -13.92 -10.57
CA TYR A 262 -12.33 -15.20 -11.28
C TYR A 262 -11.14 -15.34 -12.24
N THR A 263 -10.41 -16.44 -12.12
CA THR A 263 -9.28 -16.76 -12.99
C THR A 263 -9.70 -17.73 -14.09
N LEU A 264 -9.51 -17.33 -15.35
CA LEU A 264 -9.77 -18.14 -16.53
C LEU A 264 -8.50 -18.25 -17.39
N GLY A 265 -7.72 -19.31 -17.15
CA GLY A 265 -6.46 -19.53 -17.87
C GLY A 265 -5.44 -18.42 -17.57
N GLN A 266 -5.13 -17.59 -18.58
CA GLN A 266 -4.20 -16.45 -18.45
C GLN A 266 -4.92 -15.13 -18.15
N THR A 267 -6.25 -15.15 -18.01
CA THR A 267 -7.05 -13.96 -17.73
C THR A 267 -7.55 -13.98 -16.30
N VAL A 268 -7.44 -12.87 -15.59
CA VAL A 268 -8.09 -12.65 -14.29
C VAL A 268 -9.11 -11.53 -14.46
N PHE A 269 -10.35 -11.80 -14.06
CA PHE A 269 -11.41 -10.80 -13.99
C PHE A 269 -11.61 -10.42 -12.54
N THR A 270 -11.67 -9.13 -12.23
CA THR A 270 -11.99 -8.66 -10.88
C THR A 270 -13.12 -7.65 -10.89
N THR A 271 -13.80 -7.54 -9.75
CA THR A 271 -14.79 -6.51 -9.50
C THR A 271 -14.74 -6.10 -8.05
N THR A 272 -14.98 -4.82 -7.79
CA THR A 272 -15.09 -4.29 -6.43
C THR A 272 -16.27 -3.34 -6.30
N TYR A 273 -16.80 -3.27 -5.09
CA TYR A 273 -17.68 -2.20 -4.64
C TYR A 273 -17.02 -1.55 -3.43
N ASN A 274 -16.87 -0.23 -3.45
CA ASN A 274 -16.21 0.53 -2.39
C ASN A 274 -17.12 1.71 -2.01
N ASN A 275 -17.44 1.85 -0.73
CA ASN A 275 -18.21 2.99 -0.25
C ASN A 275 -17.62 3.49 1.06
N ALA A 276 -17.40 4.80 1.14
CA ALA A 276 -16.96 5.48 2.33
C ALA A 276 -17.85 6.67 2.66
N GLU A 277 -18.04 6.88 3.95
CA GLU A 277 -18.64 8.08 4.52
C GLU A 277 -17.58 8.80 5.36
N THR A 278 -17.51 10.11 5.20
CA THR A 278 -16.66 11.00 6.02
C THR A 278 -17.53 12.11 6.58
N ASN A 279 -17.46 12.35 7.90
CA ASN A 279 -18.25 13.39 8.57
C ASN A 279 -19.76 13.30 8.23
N GLY A 280 -20.27 12.06 8.24
CA GLY A 280 -21.68 11.72 8.04
C GLY A 280 -22.24 11.88 6.63
N GLU A 281 -21.40 12.08 5.62
CA GLU A 281 -21.81 12.15 4.21
C GLU A 281 -20.89 11.28 3.34
N THR A 282 -21.40 10.76 2.22
CA THR A 282 -20.62 9.93 1.29
C THR A 282 -19.40 10.67 0.76
N SER A 283 -18.23 10.05 0.84
CA SER A 283 -16.94 10.59 0.36
C SER A 283 -16.32 9.73 -0.76
N ALA A 284 -16.73 8.47 -0.88
CA ALA A 284 -16.45 7.60 -2.03
C ALA A 284 -17.63 6.64 -2.26
N ASN A 285 -18.00 6.37 -3.51
CA ASN A 285 -19.00 5.36 -3.85
C ASN A 285 -18.72 4.84 -5.26
N ASN A 286 -17.98 3.73 -5.34
CA ASN A 286 -17.40 3.23 -6.57
C ASN A 286 -17.82 1.78 -6.81
N PHE A 287 -18.17 1.46 -8.05
CA PHE A 287 -18.27 0.08 -8.53
C PHE A 287 -17.29 -0.08 -9.69
N ALA A 288 -16.36 -1.01 -9.59
CA ALA A 288 -15.33 -1.19 -10.61
C ALA A 288 -15.31 -2.63 -11.14
N VAL A 289 -14.91 -2.75 -12.41
CA VAL A 289 -14.66 -4.03 -13.08
C VAL A 289 -13.35 -3.93 -13.87
N ASP A 290 -12.56 -5.00 -13.85
CA ASP A 290 -11.38 -5.10 -14.70
C ASP A 290 -11.21 -6.48 -15.34
N ALA A 291 -10.35 -6.52 -16.36
CA ALA A 291 -9.83 -7.74 -16.95
C ALA A 291 -8.33 -7.59 -17.20
N SER A 292 -7.54 -8.50 -16.64
CA SER A 292 -6.08 -8.55 -16.78
C SER A 292 -5.67 -9.82 -17.52
N TYR A 293 -4.93 -9.69 -18.63
CA TYR A 293 -4.38 -10.81 -19.39
C TYR A 293 -2.86 -10.91 -19.22
N TYR A 294 -2.39 -12.07 -18.75
CA TYR A 294 -0.99 -12.35 -18.46
C TYR A 294 -0.35 -13.12 -19.62
N PHE A 295 0.26 -12.41 -20.57
CA PHE A 295 1.01 -13.02 -21.67
C PHE A 295 2.18 -13.89 -21.17
N LYS A 296 2.81 -13.43 -20.09
CA LYS A 296 3.87 -14.08 -19.33
C LYS A 296 3.74 -13.70 -17.86
N PRO A 297 4.38 -14.44 -16.93
CA PRO A 297 4.40 -14.05 -15.51
C PRO A 297 4.87 -12.62 -15.25
N ASN A 298 5.69 -12.06 -16.14
CA ASN A 298 6.25 -10.71 -16.03
C ASN A 298 5.68 -9.71 -17.04
N PHE A 299 4.67 -10.08 -17.83
CA PHE A 299 4.12 -9.18 -18.85
C PHE A 299 2.62 -9.36 -18.98
N ARG A 300 1.88 -8.29 -18.64
CA ARG A 300 0.41 -8.29 -18.65
C ARG A 300 -0.15 -7.01 -19.25
N GLY A 301 -1.33 -7.11 -19.86
CA GLY A 301 -2.17 -5.98 -20.24
C GLY A 301 -3.47 -6.01 -19.44
N TYR A 302 -4.05 -4.85 -19.18
CA TYR A 302 -5.32 -4.73 -18.45
C TYR A 302 -6.20 -3.61 -18.97
N VAL A 303 -7.50 -3.77 -18.76
CA VAL A 303 -8.53 -2.74 -18.92
C VAL A 303 -9.37 -2.71 -17.64
N SER A 304 -9.63 -1.51 -17.12
CA SER A 304 -10.43 -1.28 -15.92
C SER A 304 -11.41 -0.16 -16.18
N TYR A 305 -12.63 -0.29 -15.67
CA TYR A 305 -13.63 0.77 -15.68
C TYR A 305 -14.17 0.95 -14.26
N ASN A 306 -14.10 2.18 -13.75
CA ASN A 306 -14.65 2.58 -12.47
C ASN A 306 -15.91 3.42 -12.71
N PHE A 307 -17.06 2.88 -12.31
CA PHE A 307 -18.32 3.60 -12.24
C PHE A 307 -18.37 4.38 -10.93
N ASN A 308 -18.33 5.70 -11.02
CA ASN A 308 -18.49 6.58 -9.88
C ASN A 308 -19.98 6.81 -9.66
N LEU A 309 -20.48 6.43 -8.48
CA LEU A 309 -21.89 6.46 -8.14
C LEU A 309 -22.27 7.73 -7.35
N ILE A 310 -21.36 8.70 -7.25
CA ILE A 310 -21.63 10.05 -6.75
C ILE A 310 -22.14 10.90 -7.92
N ASP A 311 -23.23 11.63 -7.71
CA ASP A 311 -23.75 12.56 -8.72
C ASP A 311 -23.29 14.01 -8.44
N SER A 312 -23.12 14.79 -9.50
CA SER A 312 -22.85 16.23 -9.34
C SER A 312 -24.03 16.92 -8.65
N GLY A 313 -23.73 17.64 -7.57
CA GLY A 313 -24.73 18.28 -6.72
C GLY A 313 -25.05 17.52 -5.43
N ASP A 314 -24.57 16.27 -5.30
CA ASP A 314 -24.64 15.55 -4.03
C ASP A 314 -23.81 16.23 -2.95
N LYS A 315 -24.14 15.96 -1.69
CA LYS A 315 -23.25 16.32 -0.59
C LYS A 315 -22.05 15.37 -0.62
N LEU A 316 -20.86 15.95 -0.41
CA LEU A 316 -19.61 15.20 -0.40
C LEU A 316 -18.95 15.33 0.98
N GLY A 317 -18.72 14.18 1.61
CA GLY A 317 -18.08 14.08 2.91
C GLY A 317 -16.61 14.45 2.86
N GLN A 318 -16.17 15.33 3.77
CA GLN A 318 -14.77 15.70 3.96
C GLN A 318 -14.48 15.93 5.43
N VAL A 319 -13.23 15.72 5.84
CA VAL A 319 -12.79 16.07 7.20
C VAL A 319 -13.01 17.57 7.43
N GLY A 320 -13.65 17.92 8.53
CA GLY A 320 -13.97 19.30 8.85
C GLY A 320 -15.31 19.77 8.26
N ILE A 321 -15.31 20.19 6.98
CA ILE A 321 -16.48 20.81 6.34
C ILE A 321 -16.86 20.05 5.07
N ASN A 322 -18.08 19.51 5.05
CA ASN A 322 -18.64 18.84 3.87
C ASN A 322 -18.86 19.83 2.73
N THR A 323 -18.70 19.34 1.51
CA THR A 323 -18.80 20.13 0.28
C THR A 323 -19.94 19.62 -0.59
N THR A 324 -20.02 20.13 -1.82
CA THR A 324 -20.97 19.65 -2.83
C THR A 324 -20.16 19.07 -3.97
N ALA A 325 -20.49 17.85 -4.39
CA ALA A 325 -19.82 17.14 -5.47
C ALA A 325 -19.90 17.97 -6.75
N THR A 326 -18.73 18.30 -7.30
CA THR A 326 -18.60 18.89 -8.62
C THR A 326 -18.83 17.83 -9.69
N LYS A 327 -18.84 18.24 -10.96
CA LYS A 327 -18.84 17.25 -12.06
C LYS A 327 -17.61 16.38 -12.03
N ALA A 328 -16.44 16.96 -11.77
CA ALA A 328 -15.17 16.24 -11.72
C ALA A 328 -15.15 15.18 -10.60
N ASP A 329 -15.81 15.44 -9.46
CA ASP A 329 -15.92 14.47 -8.36
C ASP A 329 -16.86 13.30 -8.68
N ALA A 330 -17.68 13.43 -9.73
CA ALA A 330 -18.71 12.48 -10.15
C ALA A 330 -18.34 11.74 -11.45
N GLU A 331 -17.16 12.01 -12.03
CA GLU A 331 -16.77 11.38 -13.30
C GLU A 331 -16.39 9.91 -13.12
N ASP A 332 -16.81 9.10 -14.09
CA ASP A 332 -16.33 7.73 -14.29
C ASP A 332 -14.87 7.74 -14.79
N GLU A 333 -14.16 6.62 -14.62
CA GLU A 333 -12.78 6.48 -15.11
C GLU A 333 -12.57 5.18 -15.89
N LEU A 334 -12.09 5.31 -17.13
CA LEU A 334 -11.54 4.19 -17.91
C LEU A 334 -10.01 4.19 -17.75
N ALA A 335 -9.44 3.04 -17.45
CA ALA A 335 -7.99 2.84 -17.47
C ALA A 335 -7.58 1.71 -18.41
N LEU A 336 -6.53 1.94 -19.20
CA LEU A 336 -5.86 0.94 -20.02
C LEU A 336 -4.40 0.86 -19.60
N GLY A 337 -3.90 -0.35 -19.40
CA GLY A 337 -2.52 -0.51 -18.96
C GLY A 337 -1.78 -1.67 -19.60
N LEU A 338 -0.46 -1.51 -19.64
CA LEU A 338 0.49 -2.53 -20.06
C LEU A 338 1.67 -2.49 -19.11
N ARG A 339 1.93 -3.62 -18.43
CA ARG A 339 2.92 -3.71 -17.37
C ARG A 339 3.94 -4.79 -17.67
N TYR A 340 5.20 -4.39 -17.66
CA TYR A 340 6.36 -5.28 -17.64
C TYR A 340 7.00 -5.24 -16.26
N ASP A 341 7.17 -6.40 -15.63
CA ASP A 341 7.88 -6.56 -14.36
C ASP A 341 9.33 -6.97 -14.66
N PHE A 342 10.29 -6.24 -14.05
CA PHE A 342 11.73 -6.51 -14.20
C PHE A 342 12.17 -7.73 -13.41
#